data_AF-W7Z6L5-F1
#
_entry.id   AF-W7Z6L5-F1
#
_cell.length_a   1.000
_cell.length_b   1.000
_cell.length_c   1.000
_cell.angle_alpha   90.00
_cell.angle_beta   90.00
_cell.angle_gamma   90.00
#
_symmetry.space_group_name_H-M   'P 1'
#
loop_
_entity.id
_entity.type
_entity.pdbx_description
1 polymer ?
#
loop_
_entity_poly.entity_id
_entity_poly.type
_entity_poly.pdbx_seq_one_letter_code
_entity_poly.pdbx_strand_id
1 'polypeptide(L)'
;MEQTKKKIRGKWFIMLLVGLILLVGVVGYFLNDKYNWIISTSTTPNYDYTPDQFTEMDLFIFDTTKKKQIDYGMEKSKVERIIGQSIEKAMEFPASHPLESLVYPDGLQIVYRLDRVVHILITSEGLNRYVTMRNIGLNNGPNDHLVVYGLKPTVLSEDGDMYMFEKVNNSFKKLNENAYAENQDLTVYQISFQRENAKLVSISISDMLFAKKFY
;
A
#
# COMPACT_ATOMS: atom_id res chain seq x y z
N MET A 1 -14.23 35.11 -58.82
CA MET A 1 -14.14 35.62 -57.42
C MET A 1 -14.75 34.67 -56.36
N GLU A 2 -15.54 33.66 -56.77
CA GLU A 2 -16.29 32.80 -55.84
C GLU A 2 -15.49 31.60 -55.29
N GLN A 3 -14.56 31.04 -56.07
CA GLN A 3 -13.73 29.90 -55.63
C GLN A 3 -12.74 30.28 -54.52
N THR A 4 -12.22 31.51 -54.52
CA THR A 4 -11.27 32.00 -53.52
C THR A 4 -11.91 32.13 -52.13
N LYS A 5 -13.20 32.54 -52.06
CA LYS A 5 -13.96 32.62 -50.80
C LYS A 5 -14.25 31.25 -50.18
N LYS A 6 -14.53 30.22 -50.99
CA LYS A 6 -14.73 28.84 -50.51
C LYS A 6 -13.45 28.25 -49.89
N LYS A 7 -12.29 28.49 -50.51
CA LYS A 7 -11.00 27.96 -50.04
C LYS A 7 -10.56 28.59 -48.70
N ILE A 8 -10.90 29.86 -48.48
CA ILE A 8 -10.63 30.56 -47.21
C ILE A 8 -11.55 30.04 -46.09
N ARG A 9 -12.85 29.85 -46.35
CA ARG A 9 -13.80 29.33 -45.34
C ARG A 9 -13.45 27.90 -44.87
N GLY A 10 -12.97 27.04 -45.76
CA GLY A 10 -12.52 25.68 -45.38
C GLY A 10 -11.32 25.69 -44.42
N LYS A 11 -10.37 26.61 -44.61
CA LYS A 11 -9.19 26.73 -43.72
C LYS A 11 -9.57 27.21 -42.31
N TRP A 12 -10.51 28.16 -42.21
CA TRP A 12 -11.02 28.62 -40.92
C TRP A 12 -11.80 27.53 -40.18
N PHE A 13 -12.56 26.71 -40.90
CA PHE A 13 -13.29 25.60 -40.29
C PHE A 13 -12.35 24.52 -39.74
N ILE A 14 -11.28 24.19 -40.47
CA ILE A 14 -10.26 23.23 -40.01
C ILE A 14 -9.51 23.77 -38.78
N MET A 15 -9.13 25.05 -38.77
CA MET A 15 -8.47 25.65 -37.60
C MET A 15 -9.38 25.66 -36.37
N LEU A 16 -10.68 25.95 -36.53
CA LEU A 16 -11.65 25.87 -35.44
C LEU A 16 -11.78 24.44 -34.88
N LEU A 17 -11.77 23.44 -35.76
CA LEU A 17 -11.91 22.03 -35.36
C LEU A 17 -10.66 21.53 -34.60
N VAL A 18 -9.47 21.90 -35.06
CA VAL A 18 -8.20 21.60 -34.36
C VAL A 18 -8.14 22.32 -33.01
N GLY A 19 -8.56 23.58 -32.96
CA GLY A 19 -8.64 24.34 -31.70
C GLY A 19 -9.60 23.69 -30.69
N LEU A 20 -10.75 23.20 -31.15
CA LEU A 20 -11.72 22.50 -30.31
C LEU A 20 -11.17 21.17 -29.76
N ILE A 21 -10.49 20.38 -30.60
CA ILE A 21 -9.88 19.10 -30.19
C ILE A 21 -8.79 19.33 -29.13
N LEU A 22 -7.93 20.33 -29.35
CA LEU A 22 -6.90 20.68 -28.37
C LEU A 22 -7.52 21.20 -27.07
N LEU A 23 -8.58 22.00 -27.14
CA LEU A 23 -9.27 22.51 -25.95
C LEU A 23 -9.91 21.36 -25.16
N VAL A 24 -10.57 20.40 -25.82
CA VAL A 24 -11.16 19.23 -25.17
C VAL A 24 -10.09 18.31 -24.58
N GLY A 25 -8.95 18.13 -25.27
CA GLY A 25 -7.82 17.35 -24.75
C GLY A 25 -7.17 17.99 -23.52
N VAL A 26 -6.96 19.31 -23.55
CA VAL A 26 -6.38 20.07 -22.44
C VAL A 26 -7.34 20.12 -21.25
N VAL A 27 -8.64 20.41 -21.49
CA VAL A 27 -9.67 20.39 -20.45
C VAL A 27 -9.83 18.97 -19.89
N GLY A 28 -9.79 17.94 -20.73
CA GLY A 28 -9.80 16.54 -20.29
C GLY A 28 -8.58 16.18 -19.43
N TYR A 29 -7.39 16.64 -19.80
CA TYR A 29 -6.17 16.45 -19.02
C TYR A 29 -6.24 17.17 -17.65
N PHE A 30 -6.65 18.44 -17.64
CA PHE A 30 -6.80 19.21 -16.39
C PHE A 30 -7.94 18.69 -15.51
N LEU A 31 -9.04 18.20 -16.09
CA LEU A 31 -10.13 17.60 -15.33
C LEU A 31 -9.79 16.20 -14.84
N ASN A 32 -8.96 15.44 -15.57
CA ASN A 32 -8.47 14.14 -15.10
C ASN A 32 -7.52 14.30 -13.91
N ASP A 33 -6.56 15.23 -14.01
CA ASP A 33 -5.59 15.53 -12.95
C ASP A 33 -6.27 16.10 -11.68
N LYS A 34 -7.36 16.86 -11.85
CA LYS A 34 -8.07 17.52 -10.75
C LYS A 34 -9.26 16.74 -10.17
N TYR A 35 -9.94 15.90 -10.96
CA TYR A 35 -11.22 15.29 -10.57
C TYR A 35 -11.34 13.77 -10.74
N ASN A 36 -10.33 13.06 -11.26
CA ASN A 36 -10.35 11.58 -11.40
C ASN A 36 -11.67 11.04 -12.00
N TRP A 37 -12.20 11.67 -13.04
CA TRP A 37 -13.55 11.39 -13.59
C TRP A 37 -13.61 10.17 -14.54
N ILE A 38 -12.74 9.17 -14.32
CA ILE A 38 -12.85 7.87 -14.98
C ILE A 38 -13.51 6.90 -14.00
N ILE A 39 -14.68 6.42 -14.42
CA ILE A 39 -15.58 5.42 -13.82
C ILE A 39 -14.81 4.47 -12.89
N SER A 40 -15.05 4.59 -11.58
CA SER A 40 -14.47 3.73 -10.56
C SER A 40 -15.17 2.37 -10.56
N THR A 41 -14.68 1.43 -11.35
CA THR A 41 -14.57 0.08 -10.80
C THR A 41 -13.58 0.17 -9.64
N SER A 42 -13.87 -0.46 -8.50
CA SER A 42 -12.91 -0.52 -7.39
C SER A 42 -11.66 -1.23 -7.90
N THR A 43 -10.64 -0.48 -8.29
CA THR A 43 -9.35 -1.02 -8.72
C THR A 43 -8.63 -1.45 -7.45
N THR A 44 -9.04 -2.58 -6.90
CA THR A 44 -8.22 -3.33 -5.97
C THR A 44 -6.91 -3.69 -6.68
N PRO A 45 -5.78 -3.72 -5.97
CA PRO A 45 -4.53 -4.14 -6.57
C PRO A 45 -4.69 -5.59 -7.08
N ASN A 46 -4.49 -5.78 -8.38
CA ASN A 46 -4.44 -7.09 -9.02
C ASN A 46 -3.09 -7.19 -9.73
N TYR A 47 -2.06 -7.50 -8.94
CA TYR A 47 -0.75 -7.82 -9.47
C TYR A 47 -0.57 -9.35 -9.42
N ASP A 48 0.15 -9.91 -10.38
CA ASP A 48 0.35 -11.36 -10.44
C ASP A 48 1.14 -11.83 -9.22
N TYR A 49 0.54 -12.73 -8.44
CA TYR A 49 1.19 -13.38 -7.29
C TYR A 49 1.08 -14.90 -7.40
N THR A 50 2.03 -15.57 -6.77
CA THR A 50 1.97 -17.02 -6.53
C THR A 50 2.01 -17.24 -5.02
N PRO A 51 1.13 -18.10 -4.45
CA PRO A 51 1.23 -18.48 -3.05
C PRO A 51 2.65 -18.96 -2.68
N ASP A 52 3.10 -18.69 -1.46
CA ASP A 52 4.46 -18.98 -0.97
C ASP A 52 5.62 -18.25 -1.69
N GLN A 53 5.36 -17.43 -2.72
CA GLN A 53 6.37 -16.57 -3.36
C GLN A 53 6.15 -15.12 -2.97
N PHE A 54 7.11 -14.52 -2.28
CA PHE A 54 7.02 -13.15 -1.79
C PHE A 54 7.76 -12.18 -2.72
N THR A 55 7.27 -10.95 -2.75
CA THR A 55 7.82 -9.85 -3.53
C THR A 55 7.88 -8.58 -2.70
N GLU A 56 8.54 -7.54 -3.21
CA GLU A 56 8.59 -6.24 -2.53
C GLU A 56 7.19 -5.62 -2.38
N MET A 57 6.28 -5.94 -3.31
CA MET A 57 4.88 -5.50 -3.26
C MET A 57 4.14 -6.00 -2.02
N ASP A 58 4.56 -7.13 -1.45
CA ASP A 58 3.96 -7.66 -0.22
C ASP A 58 4.27 -6.82 1.01
N LEU A 59 5.23 -5.90 0.92
CA LEU A 59 5.56 -4.97 1.99
C LEU A 59 4.70 -3.71 1.98
N PHE A 60 3.70 -3.63 1.09
CA PHE A 60 2.90 -2.44 0.84
C PHE A 60 1.42 -2.67 1.14
N ILE A 61 0.71 -1.57 1.38
CA ILE A 61 -0.75 -1.54 1.45
C ILE A 61 -1.31 -0.59 0.41
N PHE A 62 -2.57 -0.80 0.04
CA PHE A 62 -3.31 0.05 -0.87
C PHE A 62 -4.49 0.70 -0.14
N ASP A 63 -4.56 2.03 -0.20
CA ASP A 63 -5.71 2.81 0.22
C ASP A 63 -6.75 2.77 -0.90
N THR A 64 -7.84 2.02 -0.69
CA THR A 64 -8.92 1.82 -1.66
C THR A 64 -9.71 3.11 -1.91
N THR A 65 -9.74 4.02 -0.94
CA THR A 65 -10.47 5.29 -1.02
C THR A 65 -9.68 6.32 -1.84
N LYS A 66 -8.38 6.42 -1.57
CA LYS A 66 -7.48 7.37 -2.26
C LYS A 66 -6.89 6.80 -3.55
N LYS A 67 -6.98 5.50 -3.75
CA LYS A 67 -6.36 4.74 -4.86
C LYS A 67 -4.85 4.97 -4.92
N LYS A 68 -4.20 4.90 -3.77
CA LYS A 68 -2.76 5.14 -3.60
C LYS A 68 -2.14 4.05 -2.74
N GLN A 69 -0.90 3.73 -3.05
CA GLN A 69 -0.09 2.78 -2.30
C GLN A 69 0.64 3.48 -1.16
N ILE A 70 0.84 2.78 -0.05
CA ILE A 70 1.70 3.18 1.05
C ILE A 70 2.76 2.10 1.19
N ASP A 71 4.02 2.52 1.07
CA ASP A 71 5.14 1.61 0.86
C ASP A 71 5.96 1.50 2.15
N TYR A 72 6.48 0.31 2.41
CA TYR A 72 7.63 0.17 3.29
C TYR A 72 8.80 1.03 2.75
N GLY A 73 9.44 1.80 3.63
CA GLY A 73 10.48 2.77 3.26
C GLY A 73 9.96 4.09 2.68
N MET A 74 8.63 4.29 2.56
CA MET A 74 8.06 5.58 2.17
C MET A 74 8.41 6.66 3.20
N GLU A 75 8.64 7.89 2.74
CA GLU A 75 8.84 9.05 3.63
C GLU A 75 7.53 9.41 4.32
N LYS A 76 7.58 9.76 5.60
CA LYS A 76 6.42 10.24 6.37
C LYS A 76 5.67 11.35 5.64
N SER A 77 6.39 12.33 5.09
CA SER A 77 5.79 13.44 4.32
C SER A 77 5.07 12.99 3.04
N LYS A 78 5.42 11.84 2.45
CA LYS A 78 4.71 11.24 1.32
C LYS A 78 3.46 10.52 1.81
N VAL A 79 3.56 9.77 2.90
CA VAL A 79 2.40 9.13 3.55
C VAL A 79 1.34 10.17 3.90
N GLU A 80 1.73 11.25 4.58
CA GLU A 80 0.80 12.30 5.03
C GLU A 80 0.11 13.03 3.88
N ARG A 81 0.74 13.11 2.70
CA ARG A 81 0.10 13.64 1.50
C ARG A 81 -0.99 12.70 0.95
N ILE A 82 -0.91 11.40 1.22
CA ILE A 82 -1.88 10.41 0.78
C ILE A 82 -3.05 10.34 1.78
N ILE A 83 -2.75 10.14 3.07
CA ILE A 83 -3.75 9.80 4.07
C ILE A 83 -4.11 10.93 5.04
N GLY A 84 -3.39 12.05 4.99
CA GLY A 84 -3.54 13.16 5.93
C GLY A 84 -2.54 13.10 7.08
N GLN A 85 -2.62 14.09 7.97
CA GLN A 85 -1.77 14.20 9.15
C GLN A 85 -2.14 13.12 10.20
N SER A 86 -1.16 12.71 11.00
CA SER A 86 -1.42 11.84 12.16
C SER A 86 -2.34 12.53 13.17
N ILE A 87 -3.22 11.78 13.81
CA ILE A 87 -4.15 12.28 14.82
C ILE A 87 -3.59 12.16 16.24
N GLU A 88 -2.70 11.19 16.48
CA GLU A 88 -2.03 11.00 17.77
C GLU A 88 -0.76 10.15 17.65
N LYS A 89 -0.01 10.07 18.74
CA LYS A 89 1.09 9.11 18.89
C LYS A 89 0.54 7.80 19.44
N ALA A 90 0.87 6.69 18.80
CA ALA A 90 0.42 5.37 19.25
C ALA A 90 1.28 4.83 20.41
N MET A 91 2.56 5.16 20.40
CA MET A 91 3.54 4.75 21.41
C MET A 91 4.60 5.83 21.57
N GLU A 92 4.95 6.13 22.83
CA GLU A 92 6.09 7.00 23.12
C GLU A 92 7.37 6.16 23.22
N PHE A 93 8.35 6.50 22.40
CA PHE A 93 9.71 5.99 22.53
C PHE A 93 10.58 7.01 23.29
N PRO A 94 11.63 6.56 24.01
CA PRO A 94 12.61 7.47 24.61
C PRO A 94 13.17 8.46 23.57
N ALA A 95 13.51 9.67 23.96
CA ALA A 95 13.98 10.72 23.03
C ALA A 95 15.26 10.35 22.26
N SER A 96 16.05 9.40 22.77
CA SER A 96 17.24 8.85 22.10
C SER A 96 16.91 7.81 21.03
N HIS A 97 15.65 7.39 20.92
CA HIS A 97 15.23 6.31 20.04
C HIS A 97 14.85 6.85 18.65
N PRO A 98 15.35 6.27 17.55
CA PRO A 98 15.09 6.76 16.20
C PRO A 98 13.69 6.40 15.66
N LEU A 99 12.77 5.97 16.54
CA LEU A 99 11.43 5.51 16.16
C LEU A 99 10.36 6.50 16.56
N GLU A 100 9.35 6.60 15.71
CA GLU A 100 8.14 7.37 15.95
C GLU A 100 6.94 6.51 15.54
N SER A 101 5.98 6.29 16.44
CA SER A 101 4.75 5.56 16.11
C SER A 101 3.55 6.50 16.14
N LEU A 102 2.84 6.55 15.03
CA LEU A 102 1.74 7.48 14.80
C LEU A 102 0.48 6.74 14.37
N VAL A 103 -0.65 7.23 14.88
CA VAL A 103 -1.98 6.81 14.44
C VAL A 103 -2.48 7.81 13.42
N TYR A 104 -3.02 7.28 12.33
CA TYR A 104 -3.69 7.99 11.26
C TYR A 104 -5.18 7.64 11.25
N PRO A 105 -6.03 8.48 10.62
CA PRO A 105 -7.45 8.19 10.52
C PRO A 105 -7.75 6.83 9.90
N ASP A 106 -8.91 6.28 10.28
CA ASP A 106 -9.43 5.00 9.82
C ASP A 106 -8.48 3.84 10.15
N GLY A 107 -8.06 3.73 11.42
CA GLY A 107 -7.35 2.56 11.95
C GLY A 107 -6.02 2.21 11.31
N LEU A 108 -5.28 3.20 10.80
CA LEU A 108 -3.95 2.97 10.28
C LEU A 108 -2.91 3.47 11.27
N GLN A 109 -2.06 2.59 11.76
CA GLN A 109 -0.90 2.95 12.58
C GLN A 109 0.37 2.66 11.79
N ILE A 110 1.32 3.59 11.83
CA ILE A 110 2.61 3.45 11.15
C ILE A 110 3.72 3.76 12.15
N VAL A 111 4.77 2.94 12.12
CA VAL A 111 6.04 3.25 12.78
C VAL A 111 7.04 3.68 11.73
N TYR A 112 7.71 4.80 12.02
CA TYR A 112 8.80 5.34 11.24
C TYR A 112 10.13 5.10 11.92
N ARG A 113 11.17 4.78 11.15
CA ARG A 113 12.57 4.86 11.56
C ARG A 113 13.26 5.90 10.68
N LEU A 114 13.84 6.93 11.29
CA LEU A 114 14.51 8.02 10.54
C LEU A 114 13.61 8.58 9.41
N ASP A 115 12.34 8.88 9.72
CA ASP A 115 11.32 9.41 8.79
C ASP A 115 10.84 8.44 7.69
N ARG A 116 11.17 7.14 7.80
CA ARG A 116 10.82 6.11 6.82
C ARG A 116 9.92 5.03 7.42
N VAL A 117 8.87 4.64 6.70
CA VAL A 117 7.96 3.55 7.12
C VAL A 117 8.75 2.26 7.36
N VAL A 118 8.64 1.68 8.55
CA VAL A 118 9.23 0.36 8.89
C VAL A 118 8.20 -0.65 9.40
N HIS A 119 7.04 -0.16 9.81
CA HIS A 119 5.90 -1.00 10.22
C HIS A 119 4.60 -0.31 9.86
N ILE A 120 3.68 -1.11 9.33
CA ILE A 120 2.31 -0.73 8.98
C ILE A 120 1.40 -1.68 9.75
N LEU A 121 0.42 -1.12 10.45
CA LEU A 121 -0.61 -1.83 11.18
C LEU A 121 -1.98 -1.30 10.75
N ILE A 122 -2.82 -2.20 10.22
CA ILE A 122 -4.23 -1.93 9.94
C ILE A 122 -5.02 -2.53 11.11
N THR A 123 -5.78 -1.71 11.82
CA THR A 123 -6.66 -2.11 12.93
C THR A 123 -8.12 -2.11 12.50
N SER A 124 -9.00 -2.64 13.36
CA SER A 124 -10.45 -2.76 13.10
C SER A 124 -11.14 -1.45 12.69
N GLU A 125 -10.61 -0.29 13.09
CA GLU A 125 -11.12 1.02 12.67
C GLU A 125 -10.88 1.31 11.17
N GLY A 126 -9.94 0.61 10.53
CA GLY A 126 -9.62 0.71 9.10
C GLY A 126 -10.40 -0.22 8.20
N LEU A 127 -11.51 -0.75 8.70
CA LEU A 127 -12.39 -1.64 7.96
C LEU A 127 -12.80 -1.03 6.60
N ASN A 128 -12.52 -1.77 5.51
CA ASN A 128 -12.79 -1.43 4.11
C ASN A 128 -11.90 -0.36 3.43
N ARG A 129 -11.01 0.33 4.14
CA ARG A 129 -10.15 1.35 3.51
C ARG A 129 -8.82 0.79 3.04
N TYR A 130 -8.18 -0.05 3.83
CA TYR A 130 -6.84 -0.54 3.52
C TYR A 130 -6.87 -2.03 3.21
N VAL A 131 -6.16 -2.42 2.15
CA VAL A 131 -5.91 -3.81 1.79
C VAL A 131 -4.41 -4.00 1.56
N THR A 132 -3.91 -5.20 1.80
CA THR A 132 -2.58 -5.59 1.31
C THR A 132 -2.56 -5.59 -0.21
N MET A 133 -1.37 -5.61 -0.82
CA MET A 133 -1.29 -5.70 -2.28
C MET A 133 -1.90 -7.00 -2.85
N ARG A 134 -2.02 -8.08 -2.06
CA ARG A 134 -2.76 -9.31 -2.43
C ARG A 134 -4.27 -9.23 -2.16
N ASN A 135 -4.80 -8.02 -1.98
CA ASN A 135 -6.22 -7.75 -1.76
C ASN A 135 -6.82 -8.43 -0.52
N ILE A 136 -6.03 -8.58 0.55
CA ILE A 136 -6.53 -8.96 1.88
C ILE A 136 -6.73 -7.70 2.71
N GLY A 137 -7.96 -7.45 3.14
CA GLY A 137 -8.33 -6.45 4.14
C GLY A 137 -9.08 -7.07 5.31
N LEU A 138 -9.52 -6.24 6.26
CA LEU A 138 -10.20 -6.71 7.48
C LEU A 138 -11.65 -7.20 7.26
N ASN A 139 -12.21 -6.98 6.06
CA ASN A 139 -13.54 -7.49 5.69
C ASN A 139 -13.49 -8.90 5.09
N ASN A 140 -12.30 -9.43 4.84
CA ASN A 140 -12.10 -10.80 4.35
C ASN A 140 -12.42 -11.84 5.43
N GLY A 141 -12.63 -13.07 4.97
CA GLY A 141 -12.75 -14.23 5.84
C GLY A 141 -11.47 -14.44 6.65
N PRO A 142 -11.57 -15.09 7.84
CA PRO A 142 -10.45 -15.28 8.76
C PRO A 142 -9.28 -16.08 8.18
N ASN A 143 -9.50 -16.81 7.07
CA ASN A 143 -8.52 -17.69 6.45
C ASN A 143 -8.24 -17.33 4.98
N ASP A 144 -8.80 -16.23 4.45
CA ASP A 144 -8.63 -15.85 3.04
C ASP A 144 -7.15 -15.57 2.71
N HIS A 145 -6.38 -15.07 3.68
CA HIS A 145 -4.95 -14.83 3.53
C HIS A 145 -4.16 -16.12 3.29
N LEU A 146 -4.61 -17.27 3.79
CA LEU A 146 -3.95 -18.57 3.55
C LEU A 146 -3.98 -18.95 2.06
N VAL A 147 -5.04 -18.58 1.34
CA VAL A 147 -5.18 -18.88 -0.08
C VAL A 147 -4.18 -18.07 -0.91
N VAL A 148 -3.93 -16.82 -0.53
CA VAL A 148 -3.10 -15.91 -1.33
C VAL A 148 -1.63 -15.88 -0.89
N TYR A 149 -1.33 -16.07 0.39
CA TYR A 149 0.04 -16.09 0.93
C TYR A 149 0.62 -17.50 1.10
N GLY A 150 -0.22 -18.53 1.11
CA GLY A 150 0.17 -19.94 1.21
C GLY A 150 -0.30 -20.61 2.50
N LEU A 151 -0.54 -21.91 2.47
CA LEU A 151 -1.23 -22.65 3.55
C LEU A 151 -0.36 -22.95 4.79
N LYS A 152 0.89 -22.49 4.80
CA LYS A 152 1.87 -22.82 5.86
C LYS A 152 2.45 -21.55 6.49
N PRO A 153 1.65 -20.75 7.21
CA PRO A 153 2.21 -19.67 8.03
C PRO A 153 3.04 -20.25 9.18
N THR A 154 3.95 -19.44 9.71
CA THR A 154 4.45 -19.57 11.07
C THR A 154 3.30 -19.23 12.01
N VAL A 155 2.92 -20.17 12.87
CA VAL A 155 1.79 -19.98 13.79
C VAL A 155 2.30 -19.21 15.02
N LEU A 156 1.85 -17.96 15.18
CA LEU A 156 2.22 -17.13 16.34
C LEU A 156 1.41 -17.50 17.58
N SER A 157 0.14 -17.84 17.38
CA SER A 157 -0.84 -18.25 18.38
C SER A 157 -2.01 -18.94 17.68
N GLU A 158 -2.99 -19.49 18.43
CA GLU A 158 -4.20 -20.06 17.83
C GLU A 158 -4.94 -19.06 16.90
N ASP A 159 -4.86 -17.77 17.24
CA ASP A 159 -5.53 -16.69 16.53
C ASP A 159 -4.61 -15.87 15.60
N GLY A 160 -3.34 -16.24 15.47
CA GLY A 160 -2.33 -15.42 14.77
C GLY A 160 -1.50 -16.21 13.76
N ASP A 161 -1.54 -15.78 12.51
CA ASP A 161 -0.68 -16.32 11.44
C ASP A 161 0.39 -15.29 11.05
N MET A 162 1.59 -15.77 10.76
CA MET A 162 2.70 -14.94 10.30
C MET A 162 3.44 -15.59 9.14
N TYR A 163 3.89 -14.77 8.20
CA TYR A 163 4.83 -15.16 7.16
C TYR A 163 6.11 -14.38 7.36
N MET A 164 7.23 -15.08 7.50
CA MET A 164 8.56 -14.48 7.56
C MET A 164 9.30 -14.73 6.26
N PHE A 165 10.01 -13.72 5.78
CA PHE A 165 10.79 -13.83 4.55
C PHE A 165 11.99 -12.89 4.58
N GLU A 166 13.08 -13.32 3.97
CA GLU A 166 14.31 -12.53 3.82
C GLU A 166 14.48 -12.09 2.37
N LYS A 167 15.08 -10.91 2.17
CA LYS A 167 15.53 -10.49 0.84
C LYS A 167 16.90 -11.10 0.57
N VAL A 168 16.98 -12.00 -0.42
CA VAL A 168 18.22 -12.60 -0.90
C VAL A 168 18.43 -12.16 -2.34
N ASN A 169 19.46 -11.32 -2.55
CA ASN A 169 19.69 -10.63 -3.81
C ASN A 169 18.45 -9.78 -4.22
N ASN A 170 17.87 -10.05 -5.38
CA ASN A 170 16.67 -9.39 -5.91
C ASN A 170 15.39 -10.23 -5.72
N SER A 171 15.41 -11.22 -4.83
CA SER A 171 14.28 -12.13 -4.59
C SER A 171 13.97 -12.23 -3.10
N PHE A 172 12.76 -12.66 -2.76
CA PHE A 172 12.42 -12.96 -1.37
C PHE A 172 12.30 -14.47 -1.18
N LYS A 173 12.90 -14.93 -0.10
CA LYS A 173 12.87 -16.33 0.31
C LYS A 173 12.09 -16.45 1.61
N LYS A 174 11.03 -17.26 1.58
CA LYS A 174 10.26 -17.61 2.77
C LYS A 174 11.16 -18.30 3.80
N LEU A 175 11.07 -17.86 5.04
CA LEU A 175 11.78 -18.45 6.17
C LEU A 175 10.86 -19.42 6.90
N ASN A 176 11.44 -20.48 7.45
CA ASN A 176 10.81 -21.28 8.50
C ASN A 176 11.25 -20.73 9.88
N GLU A 177 10.55 -21.14 10.94
CA GLU A 177 10.83 -20.69 12.31
C GLU A 177 12.29 -20.92 12.73
N ASN A 178 12.90 -22.03 12.30
CA ASN A 178 14.26 -22.41 12.70
C ASN A 178 15.35 -21.55 12.04
N ALA A 179 15.17 -21.14 10.77
CA ALA A 179 16.20 -20.40 10.02
C ALA A 179 16.50 -19.00 10.59
N TYR A 180 15.54 -18.39 11.30
CA TYR A 180 15.73 -17.07 11.90
C TYR A 180 16.53 -17.10 13.22
N ALA A 181 16.39 -18.17 14.01
CA ALA A 181 17.09 -18.28 15.29
C ALA A 181 18.63 -18.30 15.11
N GLU A 182 19.09 -18.73 13.94
CA GLU A 182 20.50 -18.99 13.65
C GLU A 182 21.26 -17.80 13.04
N ASN A 183 20.60 -16.69 12.65
CA ASN A 183 21.26 -15.58 11.97
C ASN A 183 20.66 -14.19 12.31
N GLN A 184 21.31 -13.50 13.26
CA GLN A 184 20.86 -12.20 13.79
C GLN A 184 21.11 -11.00 12.87
N ASP A 185 21.86 -11.18 11.78
CA ASP A 185 22.17 -10.13 10.81
C ASP A 185 21.23 -10.12 9.60
N LEU A 186 20.31 -11.08 9.51
CA LEU A 186 19.28 -11.09 8.49
C LEU A 186 18.25 -9.99 8.74
N THR A 187 18.07 -9.13 7.73
CA THR A 187 16.85 -8.31 7.63
C THR A 187 15.70 -9.24 7.26
N VAL A 188 14.92 -9.63 8.27
CA VAL A 188 13.70 -10.40 8.08
C VAL A 188 12.53 -9.45 7.96
N TYR A 189 11.67 -9.70 6.99
CA TYR A 189 10.37 -9.07 6.85
C TYR A 189 9.28 -10.03 7.30
N GLN A 190 8.18 -9.46 7.80
CA GLN A 190 7.04 -10.23 8.24
C GLN A 190 5.73 -9.60 7.79
N ILE A 191 4.75 -10.47 7.54
CA ILE A 191 3.35 -10.10 7.40
C ILE A 191 2.56 -10.99 8.35
N SER A 192 1.75 -10.39 9.22
CA SER A 192 0.92 -11.13 10.15
C SER A 192 -0.54 -10.74 10.07
N PHE A 193 -1.39 -11.72 10.39
CA PHE A 193 -2.84 -11.65 10.37
C PHE A 193 -3.34 -12.10 11.73
N GLN A 194 -3.98 -11.19 12.45
CA GLN A 194 -4.57 -11.48 13.74
C GLN A 194 -6.08 -11.63 13.60
N ARG A 195 -6.60 -12.67 14.23
CA ARG A 195 -8.04 -12.97 14.30
C ARG A 195 -8.57 -12.73 15.70
N GLU A 196 -9.87 -12.44 15.77
CA GLU A 196 -10.68 -12.51 16.98
C GLU A 196 -12.10 -12.90 16.57
N ASN A 197 -12.73 -13.85 17.27
CA ASN A 197 -14.12 -14.28 16.99
C ASN A 197 -14.38 -14.60 15.50
N ALA A 198 -13.45 -15.34 14.87
CA ALA A 198 -13.49 -15.72 13.46
C ALA A 198 -13.51 -14.53 12.46
N LYS A 199 -12.95 -13.38 12.83
CA LYS A 199 -12.76 -12.22 11.96
C LYS A 199 -11.32 -11.74 11.99
N LEU A 200 -10.82 -11.21 10.87
CA LEU A 200 -9.56 -10.48 10.87
C LEU A 200 -9.75 -9.16 11.62
N VAL A 201 -8.95 -8.93 12.65
CA VAL A 201 -8.97 -7.69 13.46
C VAL A 201 -7.74 -6.83 13.25
N SER A 202 -6.66 -7.43 12.76
CA SER A 202 -5.43 -6.71 12.44
C SER A 202 -4.64 -7.38 11.33
N ILE A 203 -4.02 -6.55 10.51
CA ILE A 203 -3.00 -6.94 9.53
C ILE A 203 -1.76 -6.10 9.82
N SER A 204 -0.61 -6.74 9.92
CA SER A 204 0.65 -6.06 10.16
C SER A 204 1.69 -6.43 9.11
N ILE A 205 2.46 -5.44 8.67
CA ILE A 205 3.61 -5.59 7.77
C ILE A 205 4.79 -4.88 8.42
N SER A 206 5.92 -5.56 8.64
CA SER A 206 7.12 -4.92 9.21
C SER A 206 8.41 -5.57 8.74
N ASP A 207 9.53 -4.89 9.01
CA ASP A 207 10.79 -5.59 9.23
C ASP A 207 10.91 -6.06 10.70
N MET A 208 11.70 -7.11 10.96
CA MET A 208 12.01 -7.57 12.32
C MET A 208 13.17 -6.79 12.94
N LEU A 209 13.86 -5.91 12.20
CA LEU A 209 14.81 -4.98 12.80
C LEU A 209 14.09 -4.01 13.75
N PHE A 210 12.81 -3.71 13.48
CA PHE A 210 11.88 -3.03 14.39
C PHE A 210 11.72 -3.79 15.71
N ALA A 211 11.85 -5.12 15.71
CA ALA A 211 11.77 -5.96 16.90
C ALA A 211 13.12 -6.28 17.57
N LYS A 212 14.27 -6.12 16.91
CA LYS A 212 15.58 -6.59 17.42
C LYS A 212 16.72 -5.58 17.53
N LYS A 213 16.92 -4.64 16.60
CA LYS A 213 18.14 -3.78 16.64
C LYS A 213 17.85 -2.48 17.38
N PHE A 214 18.03 -2.57 18.70
CA PHE A 214 18.18 -1.45 19.63
C PHE A 214 19.67 -1.23 19.90
N TYR A 215 20.32 -0.38 19.09
CA TYR A 215 21.65 0.16 19.41
C TYR A 215 21.54 1.67 19.60
#